data_AF-A0A1E7Z5F5-F1
#
_entry.id   AF-A0A1E7Z5F5-F1
#
_cell.length_a   1.000
_cell.length_b   1.000
_cell.length_c   1.000
_cell.angle_alpha   90.00
_cell.angle_beta   90.00
_cell.angle_gamma   90.00
#
_symmetry.space_group_name_H-M   'P 1'
#
loop_
_entity.id
_entity.type
_entity.pdbx_description
1 polymer ?
#
loop_
_entity_poly.entity_id
_entity_poly.type
_entity_poly.pdbx_seq_one_letter_code
_entity_poly.pdbx_strand_id
1 'polypeptide(L)'
;MPLRSESQLETALQRRKRHQHITSWVMVFSVLLLIGVFTYTALNFDALYDPYRSVYPRLSTVFSPLNMVVITVLASLNGFSIYKLRHAKAQLALSAYMLVADMKANNESHPAFLNDFLKAAGLPLNYSLSMVKKMNMRHFMSSSGAITRAIRRHEKEWIALSKQA
;
A
#
# COMPACT_ATOMS: atom_id res chain seq x y z
N MET A 1 -9.83 -6.91 -29.44
CA MET A 1 -8.48 -6.63 -28.92
C MET A 1 -8.49 -6.75 -27.38
N PRO A 2 -8.53 -7.96 -26.80
CA PRO A 2 -8.63 -8.18 -25.35
C PRO A 2 -7.28 -8.18 -24.58
N LEU A 3 -6.14 -8.33 -25.27
CA LEU A 3 -4.81 -8.51 -24.65
C LEU A 3 -4.29 -7.37 -23.72
N ARG A 4 -4.93 -6.20 -23.71
CA ARG A 4 -4.43 -5.01 -23.00
C ARG A 4 -4.91 -4.91 -21.55
N SER A 5 -6.07 -5.46 -21.22
CA SER A 5 -6.68 -5.45 -19.88
C SER A 5 -6.05 -6.52 -18.97
N GLU A 6 -5.88 -7.73 -19.52
CA GLU A 6 -5.23 -8.91 -18.93
C GLU A 6 -3.86 -8.59 -18.34
N SER A 7 -2.98 -8.09 -19.20
CA SER A 7 -1.60 -7.79 -18.83
C SER A 7 -1.50 -6.69 -17.78
N GLN A 8 -2.44 -5.75 -17.72
CA GLN A 8 -2.39 -4.62 -16.79
C GLN A 8 -2.82 -4.99 -15.36
N LEU A 9 -3.87 -5.79 -15.19
CA LEU A 9 -4.32 -6.22 -13.87
C LEU A 9 -3.30 -7.15 -13.20
N GLU A 10 -2.82 -8.16 -13.93
CA GLU A 10 -1.80 -9.09 -13.43
C GLU A 10 -0.50 -8.36 -13.09
N THR A 11 -0.04 -7.46 -13.96
CA THR A 11 1.14 -6.63 -13.68
C THR A 11 0.94 -5.75 -12.45
N ALA A 12 -0.25 -5.15 -12.27
CA ALA A 12 -0.56 -4.34 -11.10
C ALA A 12 -0.60 -5.18 -9.80
N LEU A 13 -1.12 -6.40 -9.85
CA LEU A 13 -1.12 -7.37 -8.75
C LEU A 13 0.32 -7.73 -8.34
N GLN A 14 1.17 -8.08 -9.32
CA GLN A 14 2.57 -8.40 -9.08
C GLN A 14 3.35 -7.21 -8.51
N ARG A 15 3.18 -6.00 -9.08
CA ARG A 15 3.80 -4.76 -8.58
C ARG A 15 3.42 -4.49 -7.13
N ARG A 16 2.13 -4.61 -6.80
CA ARG A 16 1.64 -4.44 -5.42
C ARG A 16 2.29 -5.47 -4.48
N LYS A 17 2.31 -6.76 -4.84
CA LYS A 17 2.93 -7.82 -4.00
C LYS A 17 4.41 -7.53 -3.75
N ARG A 18 5.15 -7.16 -4.80
CA ARG A 18 6.56 -6.76 -4.69
C ARG A 18 6.74 -5.57 -3.75
N HIS A 19 5.97 -4.50 -3.92
CA HIS A 19 6.07 -3.33 -3.05
C HIS A 19 5.67 -3.61 -1.61
N GLN A 20 4.68 -4.48 -1.38
CA GLN A 20 4.31 -4.91 -0.03
C GLN A 20 5.46 -5.66 0.63
N HIS A 21 6.08 -6.61 -0.07
CA HIS A 21 7.24 -7.34 0.43
C HIS A 21 8.40 -6.40 0.75
N ILE A 22 8.75 -5.50 -0.18
CA ILE A 22 9.80 -4.48 0.04
C ILE A 22 9.46 -3.61 1.26
N THR A 23 8.22 -3.15 1.40
CA THR A 23 7.81 -2.32 2.55
C THR A 23 7.98 -3.07 3.86
N SER A 24 7.58 -4.34 3.92
CA SER A 24 7.79 -5.17 5.11
C SER A 24 9.27 -5.30 5.47
N TRP A 25 10.14 -5.57 4.49
CA TRP A 25 11.58 -5.68 4.74
C TRP A 25 12.20 -4.35 5.16
N VAL A 26 11.81 -3.24 4.55
CA VAL A 26 12.26 -1.90 4.94
C VAL A 26 11.86 -1.60 6.39
N MET A 27 10.64 -1.93 6.80
CA MET A 27 10.18 -1.75 8.19
C MET A 27 10.99 -2.60 9.17
N VAL A 28 11.16 -3.90 8.89
CA VAL A 28 11.93 -4.81 9.75
C VAL A 28 13.37 -4.33 9.89
N PHE A 29 14.03 -3.99 8.77
CA PHE A 29 15.41 -3.50 8.78
C PHE A 29 15.54 -2.17 9.53
N SER A 30 14.56 -1.28 9.40
CA SER A 30 14.54 0.00 10.13
C SER A 30 14.48 -0.22 11.65
N VAL A 31 13.67 -1.17 12.11
CA VAL A 31 13.57 -1.50 13.54
C VAL A 31 14.87 -2.10 14.05
N LEU A 32 15.47 -3.05 13.32
CA LEU A 32 16.76 -3.64 13.70
C LEU A 32 17.88 -2.59 13.76
N LEU A 33 17.90 -1.67 12.79
CA LEU A 33 18.88 -0.59 12.76
C LEU A 33 18.68 0.37 13.94
N LEU A 34 17.44 0.75 14.27
CA LEU A 34 17.15 1.54 15.46
C LEU A 34 17.63 0.85 16.74
N ILE A 35 17.33 -0.44 16.92
CA ILE A 35 17.79 -1.21 18.08
C ILE A 35 19.32 -1.17 18.18
N GLY A 36 20.02 -1.40 17.06
CA GLY A 36 21.47 -1.38 17.01
C GLY A 36 22.06 -0.01 17.39
N VAL A 37 21.56 1.07 16.79
CA VAL A 37 22.07 2.43 17.03
C VAL A 37 21.74 2.91 18.45
N PHE A 38 20.53 2.61 18.96
CA PHE A 38 20.17 2.95 20.34
C PHE A 38 21.01 2.19 21.37
N THR A 39 21.27 0.90 21.14
CA THR A 39 22.14 0.10 22.01
C THR A 39 23.58 0.64 21.96
N TYR A 40 24.09 0.95 20.76
CA TYR A 40 25.42 1.51 20.59
C TYR A 40 25.59 2.86 21.29
N THR A 41 24.62 3.77 21.11
CA THR A 41 24.63 5.09 21.75
C THR A 41 24.46 4.98 23.25
N ALA A 42 23.68 4.03 23.77
CA ALA A 42 23.56 3.80 25.20
C ALA A 42 24.87 3.29 25.83
N LEU A 43 25.57 2.37 25.16
CA LEU A 43 26.83 1.80 25.65
C LEU A 43 28.01 2.76 25.58
N ASN A 44 28.01 3.68 24.61
CA ASN A 44 29.15 4.57 24.34
C ASN A 44 28.82 6.05 24.60
N PHE A 45 27.74 6.33 25.34
CA PHE A 45 27.24 7.71 25.47
C PHE A 45 28.30 8.66 26.05
N ASP A 46 28.97 8.24 27.12
CA ASP A 46 30.01 9.05 27.77
C ASP A 46 31.21 9.30 26.85
N ALA A 47 31.61 8.30 26.05
CA ALA A 47 32.70 8.47 25.08
C ALA A 47 32.31 9.36 23.89
N LEU A 48 31.04 9.32 23.46
CA LEU A 48 30.53 10.09 22.33
C LEU A 48 30.18 11.54 22.69
N TYR A 49 29.82 11.80 23.95
CA TYR A 49 29.24 13.06 24.40
C TYR A 49 29.81 13.57 25.72
N ASP A 50 31.06 13.21 26.03
CA ASP A 50 31.80 13.60 27.26
C ASP A 50 31.67 15.10 27.63
N PRO A 51 31.77 16.07 26.69
CA PRO A 51 31.59 17.49 27.02
C PRO A 51 30.12 17.94 27.16
N TYR A 52 29.15 17.09 26.84
CA TYR A 52 27.71 17.40 26.82
C TYR A 52 26.90 16.59 27.85
N ARG A 53 27.50 16.28 29.02
CA ARG A 53 26.78 15.70 30.17
C ARG A 53 25.59 16.59 30.55
N SER A 54 24.44 16.30 29.96
CA SER A 54 23.19 16.96 30.29
C SER A 54 22.64 16.42 31.61
N VAL A 55 21.89 17.26 32.31
CA VAL A 55 21.19 16.92 33.56
C VAL A 55 20.18 15.76 33.37
N TYR A 56 19.86 15.39 32.11
CA TYR A 56 18.90 14.36 31.74
C TYR A 56 19.52 13.27 30.84
N PRO A 57 20.39 12.40 31.39
CA PRO A 57 21.16 11.43 30.61
C PRO A 57 20.30 10.46 29.79
N ARG A 58 19.10 10.11 30.27
CA ARG A 58 18.14 9.24 29.55
C ARG A 58 17.46 9.91 28.35
N LEU A 59 17.23 11.21 28.38
CA LEU A 59 16.67 11.95 27.24
C LEU A 59 17.76 12.29 26.23
N SER A 60 18.96 12.61 26.72
CA SER A 60 20.14 12.90 25.91
C SER A 60 20.62 11.70 25.09
N THR A 61 20.52 10.49 25.64
CA THR A 61 20.78 9.24 24.91
C THR A 61 19.77 9.00 23.81
N VAL A 62 18.47 9.20 24.07
CA VAL A 62 17.41 8.99 23.09
C VAL A 62 17.44 10.01 21.95
N PHE A 63 17.64 11.30 22.27
CA PHE A 63 17.66 12.40 21.30
C PHE A 63 19.08 12.82 20.90
N SER A 64 20.03 11.90 20.98
CA SER A 64 21.40 12.18 20.54
C SER A 64 21.42 12.57 19.05
N PRO A 65 22.35 13.45 18.62
CA PRO A 65 22.45 13.86 17.23
C PRO A 65 22.50 12.67 16.24
N LEU A 66 23.21 11.60 16.60
CA LEU A 66 23.29 10.39 15.80
C LEU A 66 21.92 9.69 15.68
N ASN A 67 21.22 9.51 16.80
CA ASN A 67 19.89 8.89 16.81
C ASN A 67 18.88 9.72 16.01
N MET A 68 18.92 11.05 16.12
CA MET A 68 18.02 11.94 15.38
C MET A 68 18.24 11.90 13.87
N VAL A 69 19.49 11.87 13.42
CA VAL A 69 19.82 11.70 11.99
C VAL A 69 19.30 10.36 11.49
N VAL A 70 19.57 9.27 12.23
CA VAL A 70 19.12 7.92 11.86
C VAL A 70 17.59 7.83 11.82
N ILE A 71 16.89 8.36 12.83
CA ILE A 71 15.42 8.41 12.86
C ILE A 71 14.88 9.15 11.64
N THR A 72 15.45 10.29 11.29
CA THR A 72 15.00 11.12 10.16
C THR A 72 15.17 10.39 8.83
N VAL A 73 16.32 9.75 8.61
CA VAL A 73 16.60 8.95 7.41
C VAL A 73 15.66 7.75 7.34
N LEU A 74 15.45 7.02 8.43
CA LEU A 74 14.54 5.89 8.45
C LEU A 74 13.09 6.32 8.26
N ALA A 75 12.66 7.43 8.85
CA ALA A 75 11.31 7.96 8.67
C ALA A 75 11.04 8.32 7.20
N SER A 76 11.99 8.98 6.53
CA SER A 76 11.86 9.30 5.10
C SER A 76 11.85 8.04 4.21
N LEU A 77 12.71 7.05 4.47
CA LEU A 77 12.72 5.77 3.75
C LEU A 77 11.41 5.00 3.91
N ASN A 78 10.89 4.89 5.13
CA ASN A 78 9.62 4.24 5.40
C ASN A 78 8.45 5.00 4.76
N GLY A 79 8.44 6.33 4.88
CA GLY A 79 7.45 7.20 4.23
C GLY A 79 7.40 6.99 2.72
N PHE A 80 8.57 6.96 2.07
CA PHE A 80 8.68 6.71 0.63
C PHE A 80 8.23 5.30 0.22
N SER A 81 8.56 4.29 1.02
CA SER A 81 8.14 2.90 0.78
C SER A 81 6.61 2.76 0.89
N ILE A 82 6.00 3.34 1.93
CA ILE A 82 4.55 3.39 2.13
C ILE A 82 3.88 4.15 0.97
N TYR A 83 4.47 5.26 0.53
CA TYR A 83 3.97 6.04 -0.62
C TYR A 83 3.92 5.19 -1.90
N LYS A 84 5.01 4.46 -2.22
CA LYS A 84 5.04 3.53 -3.36
C LYS A 84 3.97 2.44 -3.25
N LEU A 85 3.78 1.88 -2.05
CA LEU A 85 2.74 0.88 -1.82
C LEU A 85 1.32 1.46 -2.02
N ARG A 86 1.06 2.69 -1.55
CA ARG A 86 -0.22 3.39 -1.77
C ARG A 86 -0.49 3.60 -3.25
N HIS A 87 0.50 4.05 -4.02
CA HIS A 87 0.39 4.19 -5.48
C HIS A 87 0.12 2.87 -6.19
N ALA A 88 0.81 1.79 -5.80
CA ALA A 88 0.56 0.47 -6.38
C ALA A 88 -0.87 -0.04 -6.10
N LYS A 89 -1.41 0.22 -4.90
CA LYS A 89 -2.81 -0.10 -4.56
C LYS A 89 -3.80 0.70 -5.40
N ALA A 90 -3.54 1.99 -5.59
CA ALA A 90 -4.36 2.85 -6.44
C ALA A 90 -4.36 2.39 -7.91
N GLN A 91 -3.19 2.05 -8.46
CA GLN A 91 -3.07 1.51 -9.82
C GLN A 91 -3.85 0.20 -10.01
N LEU A 92 -3.78 -0.70 -9.02
CA LEU A 92 -4.54 -1.95 -9.04
C LEU A 92 -6.05 -1.74 -8.94
N ALA A 93 -6.48 -0.81 -8.10
CA ALA A 93 -7.90 -0.44 -8.07
C ALA A 93 -8.30 0.09 -9.46
N LEU A 94 -7.56 1.04 -10.02
CA LEU A 94 -7.86 1.68 -11.29
C LEU A 94 -7.89 0.69 -12.47
N SER A 95 -6.98 -0.28 -12.53
CA SER A 95 -7.03 -1.33 -13.55
C SER A 95 -8.25 -2.24 -13.38
N ALA A 96 -8.61 -2.62 -12.15
CA ALA A 96 -9.83 -3.36 -11.88
C ALA A 96 -11.08 -2.55 -12.28
N TYR A 97 -11.11 -1.24 -12.00
CA TYR A 97 -12.19 -0.36 -12.40
C TYR A 97 -12.36 -0.29 -13.93
N MET A 98 -11.26 -0.13 -14.69
CA MET A 98 -11.34 -0.14 -16.15
C MET A 98 -11.86 -1.47 -16.67
N LEU A 99 -11.41 -2.58 -16.07
CA LEU A 99 -11.85 -3.91 -16.45
C LEU A 99 -13.36 -4.11 -16.22
N VAL A 100 -13.87 -3.64 -15.08
CA VAL A 100 -15.30 -3.64 -14.74
C VAL A 100 -16.10 -2.73 -15.68
N ALA A 101 -15.54 -1.57 -16.03
CA ALA A 101 -16.18 -0.61 -16.95
C ALA A 101 -16.25 -1.14 -18.40
N ASP A 102 -15.27 -1.93 -18.83
CA ASP A 102 -15.23 -2.50 -20.17
C ASP A 102 -16.11 -3.75 -20.32
N MET A 103 -16.56 -4.36 -19.22
CA MET A 103 -17.57 -5.41 -19.29
C MET A 103 -18.86 -4.89 -19.92
N LYS A 104 -19.34 -5.58 -20.96
CA LYS A 104 -20.70 -5.37 -21.47
C LYS A 104 -21.69 -5.67 -20.34
N ALA A 105 -22.68 -4.79 -20.17
CA ALA A 105 -23.72 -4.86 -19.15
C ALA A 105 -24.74 -6.01 -19.37
N ASN A 106 -24.26 -7.21 -19.73
CA ASN A 106 -25.10 -8.32 -20.19
C ASN A 106 -25.35 -9.41 -19.13
N ASN A 107 -24.88 -9.25 -17.88
CA ASN A 107 -25.11 -10.26 -16.84
C ASN A 107 -26.09 -9.75 -15.78
N GLU A 108 -27.30 -10.31 -15.79
CA GLU A 108 -28.38 -10.12 -14.81
C GLU A 108 -28.03 -10.62 -13.40
N SER A 109 -26.86 -11.25 -13.21
CA SER A 109 -26.33 -11.62 -11.90
C SER A 109 -24.92 -11.06 -11.70
N HIS A 110 -24.75 -10.23 -10.68
CA HIS A 110 -23.43 -9.82 -10.21
C HIS A 110 -22.80 -10.99 -9.43
N PRO A 111 -21.74 -11.64 -9.92
CA PRO A 111 -21.03 -12.65 -9.14
C PRO A 111 -20.51 -12.04 -7.83
N ALA A 112 -20.37 -12.87 -6.79
CA ALA A 112 -20.10 -12.42 -5.42
C ALA A 112 -18.86 -11.50 -5.31
N PHE A 113 -17.82 -11.73 -6.11
CA PHE A 113 -16.62 -10.88 -6.12
C PHE A 113 -16.86 -9.46 -6.66
N LEU A 114 -17.81 -9.28 -7.60
CA LEU A 114 -18.20 -7.96 -8.12
C LEU A 114 -19.02 -7.20 -7.07
N ASN A 115 -19.90 -7.89 -6.35
CA ASN A 115 -20.65 -7.31 -5.22
C ASN A 115 -19.70 -6.83 -4.11
N ASP A 116 -18.69 -7.63 -3.77
CA ASP A 116 -17.66 -7.24 -2.80
C ASP A 116 -16.83 -6.04 -3.26
N PHE A 117 -16.56 -5.92 -4.56
CA PHE A 117 -15.88 -4.76 -5.14
C PHE A 117 -16.73 -3.49 -5.09
N LEU A 118 -18.01 -3.59 -5.48
CA LEU A 118 -18.95 -2.46 -5.41
C LEU A 118 -19.13 -1.99 -3.96
N LYS A 119 -19.32 -2.93 -3.03
CA LYS A 119 -19.40 -2.63 -1.60
C LYS A 119 -18.12 -1.97 -1.08
N ALA A 120 -16.95 -2.46 -1.50
CA ALA A 120 -15.67 -1.88 -1.13
C ALA A 120 -15.43 -0.49 -1.74
N ALA A 121 -16.05 -0.18 -2.88
CA ALA A 121 -16.06 1.13 -3.50
C ALA A 121 -17.08 2.09 -2.87
N GLY A 122 -17.93 1.62 -1.94
CA GLY A 122 -18.99 2.42 -1.33
C GLY A 122 -20.25 2.53 -2.19
N LEU A 123 -20.41 1.64 -3.17
CA LEU A 123 -21.53 1.65 -4.11
C LEU A 123 -22.65 0.70 -3.67
N PRO A 124 -23.92 1.03 -3.99
CA PRO A 124 -25.05 0.13 -3.83
C PRO A 124 -24.87 -1.19 -4.59
N LEU A 125 -25.47 -2.28 -4.11
CA LEU A 125 -25.38 -3.60 -4.75
C LEU A 125 -26.21 -3.71 -6.05
N ASN A 126 -27.18 -2.82 -6.23
CA ASN A 126 -28.02 -2.67 -7.42
C ASN A 126 -27.45 -1.64 -8.42
N TYR A 127 -26.20 -1.22 -8.25
CA TYR A 127 -25.58 -0.19 -9.08
C TYR A 127 -25.19 -0.74 -10.44
N SER A 128 -25.67 -0.13 -11.53
CA SER A 128 -25.34 -0.61 -12.87
C SER A 128 -23.85 -0.43 -13.18
N LEU A 129 -23.24 -1.42 -13.82
CA LEU A 129 -21.84 -1.36 -14.28
C LEU A 129 -21.59 -0.14 -15.21
N SER A 130 -22.64 0.33 -15.91
CA SER A 130 -22.59 1.56 -16.72
C SER A 130 -22.46 2.84 -15.89
N MET A 131 -22.94 2.87 -14.64
CA MET A 131 -22.74 4.01 -13.73
C MET A 131 -21.38 3.99 -13.05
N VAL A 132 -20.70 2.84 -12.99
CA VAL A 132 -19.31 2.77 -12.51
C VAL A 132 -18.45 3.74 -13.32
N LYS A 133 -18.62 3.83 -14.65
CA LYS A 133 -17.95 4.79 -15.55
C LYS A 133 -18.10 6.26 -15.14
N LYS A 134 -19.18 6.61 -14.43
CA LYS A 134 -19.50 7.98 -14.02
C LYS A 134 -18.99 8.31 -12.62
N MET A 135 -18.28 7.39 -11.97
CA MET A 135 -17.84 7.58 -10.59
C MET A 135 -16.75 8.65 -10.48
N ASN A 136 -16.83 9.47 -9.44
CA ASN A 136 -15.82 10.47 -9.16
C ASN A 136 -14.49 9.77 -8.77
N MET A 137 -13.45 10.03 -9.55
CA MET A 137 -12.11 9.46 -9.33
C MET A 137 -11.56 9.78 -7.94
N ARG A 138 -11.90 10.93 -7.34
CA ARG A 138 -11.51 11.28 -5.97
C ARG A 138 -12.11 10.30 -4.95
N HIS A 139 -13.40 9.96 -5.09
CA HIS A 139 -14.09 9.02 -4.22
C HIS A 139 -13.54 7.60 -4.38
N PHE A 140 -13.26 7.21 -5.63
CA PHE A 140 -12.63 5.93 -5.92
C PHE A 140 -11.26 5.77 -5.25
N MET A 141 -10.43 6.81 -5.36
CA MET A 141 -9.07 6.82 -4.82
C MET A 141 -9.06 6.76 -3.28
N SER A 142 -10.04 7.36 -2.61
CA SER A 142 -10.20 7.21 -1.15
C SER A 142 -10.55 5.78 -0.73
N SER A 143 -11.25 5.03 -1.57
CA SER A 143 -11.67 3.64 -1.32
C SER A 143 -10.68 2.59 -1.86
N SER A 144 -9.60 3.00 -2.52
CA SER A 144 -8.60 2.11 -3.17
C SER A 144 -8.06 1.02 -2.25
N GLY A 145 -7.87 1.31 -0.96
CA GLY A 145 -7.41 0.33 0.03
C GLY A 145 -8.45 -0.74 0.40
N ALA A 146 -9.73 -0.41 0.40
CA ALA A 146 -10.82 -1.37 0.60
C ALA A 146 -11.00 -2.24 -0.65
N ILE A 147 -10.99 -1.60 -1.82
CA ILE A 147 -11.10 -2.26 -3.13
C ILE A 147 -9.96 -3.27 -3.33
N THR A 148 -8.74 -2.87 -3.01
CA THR A 148 -7.57 -3.77 -3.08
C THR A 148 -7.69 -4.99 -2.15
N ARG A 149 -8.40 -4.86 -1.01
CA ARG A 149 -8.68 -5.99 -0.11
C ARG A 149 -9.74 -6.91 -0.68
N ALA A 150 -10.80 -6.38 -1.28
CA ALA A 150 -11.80 -7.17 -1.99
C ALA A 150 -11.19 -7.97 -3.15
N ILE A 151 -10.36 -7.33 -3.97
CA ILE A 151 -9.64 -7.99 -5.08
C ILE A 151 -8.75 -9.13 -4.58
N ARG A 152 -8.08 -8.94 -3.42
CA ARG A 152 -7.24 -10.00 -2.84
C ARG A 152 -8.05 -11.23 -2.40
N ARG A 153 -9.26 -11.05 -1.88
CA ARG A 153 -10.10 -12.18 -1.43
C ARG A 153 -10.48 -13.09 -2.59
N HIS A 154 -10.70 -12.50 -3.75
CA HIS A 154 -11.14 -13.20 -4.96
C HIS A 154 -10.09 -13.13 -6.08
N GLU A 155 -8.79 -13.17 -5.73
CA GLU A 155 -7.70 -12.89 -6.68
C GLU A 155 -7.75 -13.79 -7.92
N LYS A 156 -8.08 -15.08 -7.74
CA LYS A 156 -8.20 -16.05 -8.84
C LYS A 156 -9.34 -15.70 -9.80
N GLU A 157 -10.46 -15.22 -9.27
CA GLU A 157 -11.64 -14.85 -10.05
C GLU A 157 -11.37 -13.57 -10.84
N TRP A 158 -10.68 -12.59 -10.24
CA TRP A 158 -10.24 -11.38 -10.93
C TRP A 158 -9.26 -11.66 -12.06
N ILE A 159 -8.35 -12.63 -11.90
CA ILE A 159 -7.43 -13.06 -12.95
C ILE A 159 -8.17 -13.84 -14.06
N ALA A 160 -9.12 -14.72 -13.70
CA ALA A 160 -9.92 -15.46 -14.67
C ALA A 160 -10.79 -14.51 -15.50
N LEU A 161 -11.40 -13.54 -14.85
CA LEU A 161 -12.18 -12.47 -15.46
C LEU A 161 -11.33 -11.60 -16.39
N SER A 162 -10.09 -11.27 -15.99
CA SER A 162 -9.23 -10.51 -16.90
C SER A 162 -8.95 -11.30 -18.17
N LYS A 163 -8.74 -12.61 -18.07
CA LYS A 163 -8.49 -13.52 -19.21
C LYS A 163 -9.67 -13.71 -20.17
N GLN A 164 -10.86 -13.24 -19.80
CA GLN A 164 -12.08 -13.38 -20.58
C GLN A 164 -12.50 -12.07 -21.27
N ALA A 165 -11.87 -10.94 -20.91
CA ALA A 165 -12.28 -9.58 -21.28
C ALA A 165 -11.40 -8.98 -22.39
#